data_AF-A0A7M3XLN3-F1
#
_entry.id   AF-A0A7M3XLN3-F1
#
_cell.length_a   1.000
_cell.length_b   1.000
_cell.length_c   1.000
_cell.angle_alpha   90.00
_cell.angle_beta   90.00
_cell.angle_gamma   90.00
#
_symmetry.space_group_name_H-M   'P 1'
#
loop_
_entity.id
_entity.type
_entity.pdbx_description
1 polymer ?
#
loop_
_entity_poly.entity_id
_entity_poly.type
_entity_poly.pdbx_seq_one_letter_code
_entity_poly.pdbx_strand_id
1 'polypeptide(L)'
;MTSATAGRAIFFSGMTVIVGLMGMLFFENTGLPSLGWGGICATAVALTSSIVLLPAILSLLGDGVNSFKVPFSFGVDAGEEGFWSNIASGVMKRPFAVLVPSVIVLLLAGSPFLQAEYGITTYKALSPDDESRQGMELIDDNWPEYISNTALAVFETEDGVDPLREDNIRSLYRFSQEILSIDGTTYVRSHGYFDVNMSEDEVVDFWDSSNDGDLPPMEAMLISAQREYLNESFIGNGVVLLVVGIEGDESSVSSREVVLSIRDLETKNDQFGGSTTVNVAGVAAYNQDVIEAVAENLPISLAFILTTSYILIFLQVRSVVLPLKALIMNVLSVSASFGVLVWIFQMGNGADLLNFTPQPIDPTTPVMIFAILFGLSMDYEVLMLSRIHEEWERTGDNTKSVAVGLQKSGRI
;
A
#
# COMPACT_ATOMS: atom_id res chain seq x y z
N MET A 1 -29.48 -29.77 -14.31
CA MET A 1 -29.12 -28.82 -15.38
C MET A 1 -28.50 -27.54 -14.83
N THR A 2 -28.98 -26.99 -13.72
CA THR A 2 -28.41 -25.79 -13.04
C THR A 2 -26.91 -25.90 -12.72
N SER A 3 -26.42 -27.03 -12.21
CA SER A 3 -24.98 -27.20 -11.92
C SER A 3 -24.09 -27.26 -13.17
N ALA A 4 -24.62 -27.61 -14.35
CA ALA A 4 -23.83 -27.77 -15.57
C ALA A 4 -23.51 -26.43 -16.27
N THR A 5 -24.37 -25.42 -16.12
CA THR A 5 -24.19 -24.08 -16.71
C THR A 5 -23.87 -23.04 -15.64
N ALA A 6 -24.76 -22.81 -14.69
CA ALA A 6 -24.56 -21.80 -13.64
C ALA A 6 -23.39 -22.14 -12.71
N GLY A 7 -23.24 -23.42 -12.33
CA GLY A 7 -22.13 -23.86 -11.49
C GLY A 7 -20.75 -23.67 -12.14
N ARG A 8 -20.67 -23.85 -13.46
CA ARG A 8 -19.44 -23.60 -14.22
C ARG A 8 -19.10 -22.10 -14.27
N ALA A 9 -20.08 -21.25 -14.53
CA ALA A 9 -19.87 -19.80 -14.56
C ALA A 9 -19.38 -19.26 -13.19
N ILE A 10 -20.01 -19.70 -12.09
CA ILE A 10 -19.61 -19.34 -10.72
C ILE A 10 -18.19 -19.83 -10.41
N PHE A 11 -17.83 -21.04 -10.84
CA PHE A 11 -16.47 -21.57 -10.64
C PHE A 11 -15.40 -20.71 -11.32
N PHE A 12 -15.59 -20.38 -12.60
CA PHE A 12 -14.61 -19.55 -13.33
C PHE A 12 -14.51 -18.15 -12.74
N SER A 13 -15.63 -17.55 -12.35
CA SER A 13 -15.62 -16.20 -11.78
C SER A 13 -14.99 -16.17 -10.38
N GLY A 14 -15.28 -17.14 -9.52
CA GLY A 14 -14.61 -17.29 -8.22
C GLY A 14 -13.11 -17.55 -8.36
N MET A 15 -12.67 -18.33 -9.37
CA MET A 15 -11.25 -18.52 -9.66
C MET A 15 -10.56 -17.23 -10.11
N THR A 16 -11.22 -16.38 -10.90
CA THR A 16 -10.65 -15.07 -11.27
C THR A 16 -10.49 -14.14 -10.08
N VAL A 17 -11.43 -14.15 -9.13
CA VAL A 17 -11.31 -13.41 -7.87
C VAL A 17 -10.12 -13.91 -7.06
N ILE A 18 -9.99 -15.24 -6.89
CA ILE A 18 -8.84 -15.84 -6.20
C ILE A 18 -7.52 -15.43 -6.84
N VAL A 19 -7.42 -15.42 -8.18
CA VAL A 19 -6.22 -14.99 -8.90
C VAL A 19 -5.89 -13.52 -8.65
N GLY A 20 -6.89 -12.63 -8.66
CA GLY A 20 -6.69 -11.22 -8.30
C GLY A 20 -6.12 -11.07 -6.89
N LEU A 21 -6.69 -11.79 -5.92
CA LEU A 21 -6.25 -11.78 -4.53
C LEU A 21 -4.88 -12.44 -4.31
N MET A 22 -4.53 -13.46 -5.10
CA MET A 22 -3.20 -14.10 -5.07
C MET A 22 -2.09 -13.14 -5.45
N GLY A 23 -2.36 -12.12 -6.27
CA GLY A 23 -1.34 -11.11 -6.59
C GLY A 23 -0.86 -10.32 -5.37
N MET A 24 -1.65 -10.23 -4.30
CA MET A 24 -1.20 -9.61 -3.04
C MET A 24 -0.15 -10.43 -2.28
N LEU A 25 -0.02 -11.73 -2.58
CA LEU A 25 0.94 -12.60 -1.90
C LEU A 25 2.40 -12.31 -2.28
N PHE A 26 2.64 -11.61 -3.40
CA PHE A 26 3.99 -11.22 -3.83
C PHE A 26 4.61 -10.10 -3.00
N PHE A 27 3.85 -9.45 -2.12
CA PHE A 27 4.30 -8.31 -1.32
C PHE A 27 4.70 -8.74 0.09
N GLU A 28 5.68 -9.66 0.20
CA GLU A 28 6.06 -10.35 1.46
C GLU A 28 6.44 -9.40 2.61
N ASN A 29 7.04 -8.25 2.29
CA ASN A 29 7.47 -7.24 3.27
C ASN A 29 6.35 -6.29 3.72
N THR A 30 5.07 -6.67 3.52
CA THR A 30 3.91 -5.82 3.83
C THR A 30 2.80 -6.61 4.54
N GLY A 31 1.72 -5.94 4.94
CA GLY A 31 0.51 -6.59 5.44
C GLY A 31 -0.37 -7.26 4.36
N LEU A 32 -0.06 -7.07 3.08
CA LEU A 32 -0.89 -7.54 1.96
C LEU A 32 -1.03 -9.06 1.86
N PRO A 33 -0.01 -9.89 2.15
CA PRO A 33 -0.16 -11.35 2.09
C PRO A 33 -1.23 -11.88 3.06
N SER A 34 -1.36 -11.29 4.25
CA SER A 34 -2.39 -11.66 5.22
C SER A 34 -3.80 -11.37 4.70
N LEU A 35 -4.00 -10.20 4.06
CA LEU A 35 -5.27 -9.85 3.42
C LEU A 35 -5.55 -10.74 2.20
N GLY A 36 -4.52 -11.06 1.41
CA GLY A 36 -4.60 -12.00 0.30
C GLY A 36 -5.09 -13.38 0.75
N TRP A 37 -4.46 -13.97 1.77
CA TRP A 37 -4.90 -15.25 2.34
C TRP A 37 -6.32 -15.18 2.90
N GLY A 38 -6.67 -14.11 3.62
CA GLY A 38 -8.02 -13.90 4.13
C GLY A 38 -9.07 -13.93 3.01
N GLY A 39 -8.83 -13.17 1.94
CA GLY A 39 -9.72 -13.11 0.78
C GLY A 39 -9.77 -14.43 -0.02
N ILE A 40 -8.64 -15.09 -0.23
CA ILE A 40 -8.57 -16.39 -0.94
C ILE A 40 -9.38 -17.45 -0.18
N CYS A 41 -9.16 -17.57 1.13
CA CYS A 41 -9.87 -18.54 1.97
C CYS A 41 -11.37 -18.26 1.99
N ALA A 42 -11.78 -17.00 2.19
CA ALA A 42 -13.19 -16.61 2.17
C ALA A 42 -13.86 -16.95 0.83
N THR A 43 -13.20 -16.61 -0.29
CA THR A 43 -13.70 -16.88 -1.63
C THR A 43 -13.76 -18.38 -1.91
N ALA A 44 -12.76 -19.16 -1.51
CA ALA A 44 -12.75 -20.61 -1.69
C ALA A 44 -13.89 -21.31 -0.92
N VAL A 45 -14.15 -20.88 0.32
CA VAL A 45 -15.27 -21.39 1.12
C VAL A 45 -16.60 -20.99 0.50
N ALA A 46 -16.75 -19.75 0.06
CA ALA A 46 -17.96 -19.28 -0.63
C ALA A 46 -18.21 -20.06 -1.92
N LEU A 47 -17.17 -20.28 -2.74
CA LEU A 47 -17.24 -21.04 -3.98
C LEU A 47 -17.65 -22.49 -3.74
N THR A 48 -17.02 -23.15 -2.76
CA THR A 48 -17.35 -24.53 -2.37
C THR A 48 -18.78 -24.62 -1.87
N SER A 49 -19.21 -23.67 -1.03
CA SER A 49 -20.58 -23.61 -0.51
C SER A 49 -21.60 -23.37 -1.62
N SER A 50 -21.29 -22.51 -2.59
CA SER A 50 -22.17 -22.22 -3.72
C SER A 50 -22.35 -23.40 -4.68
N ILE A 51 -21.31 -24.23 -4.87
CA ILE A 51 -21.37 -25.39 -5.77
C ILE A 51 -21.91 -26.65 -5.07
N VAL A 52 -21.68 -26.80 -3.76
CA VAL A 52 -22.04 -28.02 -3.01
C VAL A 52 -23.26 -27.80 -2.12
N LEU A 53 -23.17 -26.85 -1.19
CA LEU A 53 -24.16 -26.67 -0.13
C LEU A 53 -25.48 -26.11 -0.70
N LEU A 54 -25.39 -25.09 -1.57
CA LEU A 54 -26.58 -24.45 -2.13
C LEU A 54 -27.43 -25.43 -2.96
N PRO A 55 -26.90 -26.20 -3.93
CA PRO A 55 -27.68 -27.19 -4.65
C PRO A 55 -28.24 -28.29 -3.75
N ALA A 56 -27.51 -28.70 -2.71
CA ALA A 56 -28.00 -29.67 -1.74
C ALA A 56 -29.22 -29.14 -0.97
N ILE A 57 -29.14 -27.90 -0.45
CA ILE A 57 -30.24 -27.25 0.24
C ILE A 57 -31.45 -27.07 -0.69
N LEU A 58 -31.23 -26.60 -1.93
CA LEU A 58 -32.31 -26.46 -2.92
C LEU A 58 -32.95 -27.80 -3.28
N SER A 59 -32.17 -28.88 -3.32
CA SER A 59 -32.70 -30.23 -3.57
C SER A 59 -33.58 -30.74 -2.42
N LEU A 60 -33.28 -30.36 -1.18
CA LEU A 60 -34.09 -30.71 0.00
C LEU A 60 -35.37 -29.88 0.08
N LEU A 61 -35.31 -28.59 -0.27
CA LEU A 61 -36.47 -27.69 -0.26
C LEU A 61 -37.44 -27.97 -1.42
N GLY A 62 -36.94 -28.42 -2.57
CA GLY A 62 -37.74 -28.71 -3.76
C GLY A 62 -38.61 -27.51 -4.19
N ASP A 63 -39.88 -27.76 -4.52
CA ASP A 63 -40.83 -26.70 -4.89
C ASP A 63 -41.20 -25.77 -3.71
N GLY A 64 -40.86 -26.19 -2.48
CA GLY A 64 -41.09 -25.43 -1.24
C GLY A 64 -40.32 -24.11 -1.17
N VAL A 65 -39.32 -23.89 -2.03
CA VAL A 65 -38.59 -22.62 -2.15
C VAL A 65 -39.54 -21.44 -2.45
N ASN A 66 -40.64 -21.67 -3.17
CA ASN A 66 -41.59 -20.62 -3.57
C ASN A 66 -42.85 -20.56 -2.67
N SER A 67 -42.82 -21.22 -1.50
CA SER A 67 -44.00 -21.35 -0.62
C SER A 67 -44.49 -20.02 -0.03
N PHE A 68 -43.60 -19.03 0.11
CA PHE A 68 -43.94 -17.67 0.54
C PHE A 68 -43.81 -16.69 -0.62
N LYS A 69 -44.94 -16.25 -1.18
CA LYS A 69 -44.95 -15.22 -2.24
C LYS A 69 -44.79 -13.83 -1.62
N VAL A 70 -43.83 -13.06 -2.15
CA VAL A 70 -43.60 -11.67 -1.74
C VAL A 70 -44.70 -10.79 -2.37
N PRO A 71 -45.47 -10.01 -1.57
CA PRO A 71 -46.63 -9.26 -2.05
C PRO A 71 -46.30 -8.11 -3.04
N PHE A 72 -45.02 -7.82 -3.26
CA PHE A 72 -44.53 -6.76 -4.16
C PHE A 72 -43.52 -7.26 -5.19
N SER A 73 -43.60 -8.53 -5.62
CA SER A 73 -42.70 -9.02 -6.68
C SER A 73 -42.98 -8.26 -7.99
N PHE A 74 -42.05 -7.40 -8.41
CA PHE A 74 -42.05 -6.83 -9.75
C PHE A 74 -42.14 -7.97 -10.77
N GLY A 75 -43.10 -7.89 -11.70
CA GLY A 75 -43.29 -8.89 -12.74
C GLY A 75 -41.98 -9.19 -13.47
N VAL A 76 -41.54 -10.44 -13.40
CA VAL A 76 -40.36 -10.93 -14.11
C VAL A 76 -40.77 -11.30 -15.52
N ASP A 77 -41.11 -10.31 -16.34
CA ASP A 77 -41.21 -10.56 -17.78
C ASP A 77 -39.80 -10.80 -18.32
N ALA A 78 -39.49 -12.06 -18.58
CA ALA A 78 -38.27 -12.56 -19.22
C ALA A 78 -38.31 -12.36 -20.74
N GLY A 79 -38.84 -11.22 -21.20
CA GLY A 79 -38.89 -10.88 -22.62
C GLY A 79 -37.49 -10.65 -23.19
N GLU A 80 -37.30 -10.99 -24.47
CA GLU A 80 -36.09 -10.61 -25.23
C GLU A 80 -35.98 -9.07 -25.41
N GLU A 81 -37.09 -8.35 -25.20
CA GLU A 81 -37.20 -6.90 -25.26
C GLU A 81 -37.37 -6.29 -23.86
N GLY A 82 -36.66 -5.19 -23.60
CA GLY A 82 -36.70 -4.50 -22.31
C GLY A 82 -35.75 -3.31 -22.26
N PHE A 83 -35.71 -2.64 -21.10
CA PHE A 83 -34.90 -1.43 -20.90
C PHE A 83 -33.42 -1.63 -21.27
N TRP A 84 -32.79 -2.71 -20.80
CA TRP A 84 -31.39 -3.00 -21.06
C TRP A 84 -31.14 -3.39 -22.52
N SER A 85 -32.05 -4.16 -23.13
CA SER A 85 -32.01 -4.51 -24.56
C SER A 85 -32.06 -3.25 -25.45
N ASN A 86 -32.88 -2.26 -25.07
CA ASN A 86 -32.98 -0.98 -25.78
C ASN A 86 -31.70 -0.13 -25.64
N ILE A 87 -31.11 -0.08 -24.44
CA ILE A 87 -29.82 0.60 -24.22
C ILE A 87 -28.74 -0.06 -25.06
N ALA A 88 -28.58 -1.38 -24.97
CA ALA A 88 -27.59 -2.13 -25.74
C ALA A 88 -27.73 -1.88 -27.25
N SER A 89 -28.96 -1.99 -27.77
CA SER A 89 -29.25 -1.73 -29.17
C SER A 89 -28.99 -0.26 -29.57
N GLY A 90 -29.26 0.69 -28.68
CA GLY A 90 -28.97 2.10 -28.87
C GLY A 90 -27.47 2.38 -28.97
N VAL A 91 -26.68 1.82 -28.06
CA VAL A 91 -25.21 1.92 -28.06
C VAL A 91 -24.62 1.28 -29.33
N MET A 92 -25.11 0.10 -29.72
CA MET A 92 -24.62 -0.62 -30.90
C MET A 92 -24.95 0.07 -32.24
N LYS A 93 -25.99 0.91 -32.29
CA LYS A 93 -26.30 1.71 -33.49
C LYS A 93 -25.27 2.80 -33.77
N ARG A 94 -24.60 3.34 -32.74
CA ARG A 94 -23.59 4.39 -32.87
C ARG A 94 -22.43 4.17 -31.86
N PRO A 95 -21.61 3.12 -32.05
CA PRO A 95 -20.65 2.68 -31.04
C PRO A 95 -19.61 3.76 -30.71
N PHE A 96 -19.07 4.46 -31.71
CA PHE A 96 -18.06 5.52 -31.48
C PHE A 96 -18.62 6.74 -30.74
N ALA A 97 -19.92 7.03 -30.87
CA ALA A 97 -20.55 8.16 -30.18
C ALA A 97 -20.68 7.92 -28.67
N VAL A 98 -20.60 6.67 -28.22
CA VAL A 98 -20.63 6.32 -26.79
C VAL A 98 -19.22 6.00 -26.30
N LEU A 99 -18.46 5.20 -27.05
CA LEU A 99 -17.12 4.76 -26.68
C LEU A 99 -16.17 5.95 -26.44
N VAL A 100 -16.10 6.91 -27.37
CA VAL A 100 -15.13 8.00 -27.28
C VAL A 100 -15.39 8.89 -26.05
N PRO A 101 -16.62 9.39 -25.81
CA PRO A 101 -16.91 10.14 -24.59
C PRO A 101 -16.67 9.34 -23.31
N SER A 102 -17.06 8.05 -23.26
CA SER A 102 -16.84 7.22 -22.07
C SER A 102 -15.36 7.03 -21.76
N VAL A 103 -14.53 6.76 -22.77
CA VAL A 103 -13.07 6.65 -22.59
C VAL A 103 -12.47 7.98 -22.15
N ILE A 104 -12.90 9.11 -22.72
CA ILE A 104 -12.45 10.44 -22.29
C ILE A 104 -12.79 10.68 -20.81
N VAL A 105 -14.01 10.38 -20.38
CA VAL A 105 -14.42 10.53 -18.97
C VAL A 105 -13.56 9.65 -18.06
N LEU A 106 -13.31 8.40 -18.42
CA LEU A 106 -12.47 7.48 -17.64
C LEU A 106 -11.01 7.95 -17.58
N LEU A 107 -10.45 8.44 -18.69
CA LEU A 107 -9.09 8.97 -18.71
C LEU A 107 -8.95 10.26 -17.89
N LEU A 108 -9.95 11.14 -17.93
CA LEU A 108 -9.98 12.35 -17.10
C LEU A 108 -10.07 11.98 -15.61
N ALA A 109 -10.96 11.04 -15.26
CA ALA A 109 -11.08 10.51 -13.90
C ALA A 109 -9.80 9.81 -13.43
N GLY A 110 -9.05 9.17 -14.34
CA GLY A 110 -7.78 8.52 -14.05
C GLY A 110 -6.57 9.46 -14.01
N SER A 111 -6.64 10.65 -14.59
CA SER A 111 -5.50 11.59 -14.68
C SER A 111 -4.88 12.00 -13.33
N PRO A 112 -5.62 12.17 -12.21
CA PRO A 112 -5.03 12.50 -10.92
C PRO A 112 -4.05 11.43 -10.42
N PHE A 113 -4.14 10.18 -10.92
CA PHE A 113 -3.20 9.11 -10.61
C PHE A 113 -1.74 9.51 -10.88
N LEU A 114 -1.49 10.31 -11.91
CA LEU A 114 -0.15 10.75 -12.29
C LEU A 114 0.49 11.71 -11.27
N GLN A 115 -0.31 12.26 -10.35
CA GLN A 115 0.13 13.17 -9.29
C GLN A 115 0.10 12.48 -7.92
N ALA A 116 -0.06 11.15 -7.87
CA ALA A 116 -0.11 10.42 -6.62
C ALA A 116 1.23 10.54 -5.88
N GLU A 117 1.15 10.96 -4.63
CA GLU A 117 2.25 10.92 -3.67
C GLU A 117 2.00 9.72 -2.76
N TYR A 118 3.05 8.95 -2.53
CA TYR A 118 2.98 7.79 -1.65
C TYR A 118 3.64 8.10 -0.32
N GLY A 119 3.07 7.61 0.76
CA GLY A 119 3.60 7.73 2.10
C GLY A 119 2.80 6.86 3.06
N ILE A 120 3.44 6.33 4.09
CA ILE A 120 2.72 5.61 5.13
C ILE A 120 1.74 6.52 5.87
N THR A 121 0.68 5.91 6.38
CA THR A 121 -0.37 6.60 7.10
C THR A 121 0.13 7.07 8.47
N THR A 122 -0.06 8.35 8.82
CA THR A 122 0.34 8.93 10.12
C THR A 122 -0.86 9.21 11.02
N TYR A 123 -0.62 9.86 12.17
CA TYR A 123 -1.69 10.30 13.09
C TYR A 123 -2.76 11.19 12.41
N LYS A 124 -2.44 11.81 11.26
CA LYS A 124 -3.35 12.63 10.45
C LYS A 124 -4.47 11.83 9.76
N ALA A 125 -4.43 10.50 9.79
CA ALA A 125 -5.52 9.64 9.35
C ALA A 125 -6.73 9.64 10.29
N LEU A 126 -6.52 10.03 11.55
CA LEU A 126 -7.61 10.26 12.49
C LEU A 126 -8.34 11.56 12.12
N SER A 127 -9.63 11.64 12.49
CA SER A 127 -10.39 12.88 12.31
C SER A 127 -9.74 14.03 13.10
N PRO A 128 -9.80 15.28 12.61
CA PRO A 128 -9.26 16.46 13.32
C PRO A 128 -9.76 16.62 14.77
N ASP A 129 -10.94 16.08 15.08
CA ASP A 129 -11.55 16.15 16.41
C ASP A 129 -11.04 15.07 17.38
N ASP A 130 -10.18 14.14 16.95
CA ASP A 130 -9.69 13.03 17.77
C ASP A 130 -8.65 13.51 18.80
N GLU A 131 -8.80 13.05 20.06
CA GLU A 131 -7.92 13.41 21.17
C GLU A 131 -6.44 13.04 20.88
N SER A 132 -6.21 11.86 20.30
CA SER A 132 -4.86 11.36 20.03
C SER A 132 -4.18 12.22 18.96
N ARG A 133 -4.95 12.63 17.95
CA ARG A 133 -4.48 13.53 16.91
C ARG A 133 -4.17 14.92 17.45
N GLN A 134 -5.07 15.51 18.24
CA GLN A 134 -4.83 16.82 18.85
C GLN A 134 -3.60 16.80 19.75
N GLY A 135 -3.37 15.71 20.49
CA GLY A 135 -2.15 15.52 21.28
C GLY A 135 -0.88 15.56 20.42
N MET A 136 -0.88 14.88 19.27
CA MET A 136 0.26 14.91 18.34
C MET A 136 0.46 16.30 17.70
N GLU A 137 -0.61 16.98 17.30
CA GLU A 137 -0.54 18.34 16.74
C GLU A 137 0.03 19.33 17.78
N LEU A 138 -0.41 19.25 19.04
CA LEU A 138 0.15 20.07 20.12
C LEU A 138 1.64 19.78 20.38
N ILE A 139 2.07 18.53 20.22
CA ILE A 139 3.47 18.16 20.36
C ILE A 139 4.30 18.77 19.24
N ASP A 140 3.86 18.62 17.98
CA ASP A 140 4.57 19.18 16.81
C ASP A 140 4.65 20.72 16.89
N ASP A 141 3.61 21.38 17.39
CA ASP A 141 3.57 22.85 17.53
C ASP A 141 4.53 23.39 18.61
N ASN A 142 4.78 22.62 19.69
CA ASN A 142 5.54 23.10 20.85
C ASN A 142 6.96 22.52 20.96
N TRP A 143 7.20 21.31 20.42
CA TRP A 143 8.48 20.61 20.49
C TRP A 143 8.88 19.94 19.15
N PRO A 144 9.02 20.73 18.08
CA PRO A 144 9.36 20.19 16.76
C PRO A 144 10.72 19.45 16.76
N GLU A 145 11.67 19.87 17.59
CA GLU A 145 13.03 19.32 17.66
C GLU A 145 13.18 18.06 18.54
N TYR A 146 12.17 17.64 19.31
CA TYR A 146 12.36 16.57 20.29
C TYR A 146 11.51 15.32 20.03
N ILE A 147 10.43 15.45 19.28
CA ILE A 147 9.46 14.36 19.09
C ILE A 147 9.15 14.13 17.60
N SER A 148 9.41 15.12 16.74
CA SER A 148 9.09 15.02 15.32
C SER A 148 10.22 14.33 14.56
N ASN A 149 9.86 13.23 13.90
CA ASN A 149 10.60 12.55 12.82
C ASN A 149 12.11 12.36 13.02
N THR A 150 12.51 11.14 13.39
CA THR A 150 13.92 10.77 13.58
C THR A 150 14.33 9.61 12.69
N ALA A 151 15.54 9.71 12.15
CA ALA A 151 16.27 8.57 11.62
C ALA A 151 17.29 8.08 12.65
N LEU A 152 17.54 6.78 12.64
CA LEU A 152 18.45 6.11 13.55
C LEU A 152 19.54 5.43 12.72
N ALA A 153 20.78 5.85 12.84
CA ALA A 153 21.91 5.11 12.31
C ALA A 153 22.43 4.18 13.41
N VAL A 154 22.33 2.87 13.17
CA VAL A 154 22.67 1.82 14.13
C VAL A 154 23.88 1.08 13.60
N PHE A 155 24.97 1.11 14.36
CA PHE A 155 26.24 0.51 14.03
C PHE A 155 26.44 -0.75 14.87
N GLU A 156 26.62 -1.91 14.24
CA GLU A 156 26.99 -3.15 14.95
C GLU A 156 28.51 -3.28 14.99
N THR A 157 29.09 -3.20 16.17
CA THR A 157 30.54 -3.26 16.38
C THR A 157 31.00 -4.69 16.63
N GLU A 158 32.13 -5.09 16.04
CA GLU A 158 32.74 -6.40 16.33
C GLU A 158 33.24 -6.52 17.78
N ASP A 159 33.39 -7.75 18.25
CA ASP A 159 33.91 -8.05 19.59
C ASP A 159 35.29 -7.41 19.82
N GLY A 160 35.40 -6.60 20.88
CA GLY A 160 36.64 -5.95 21.29
C GLY A 160 36.90 -4.59 20.65
N VAL A 161 36.00 -4.10 19.78
CA VAL A 161 36.01 -2.70 19.36
C VAL A 161 35.50 -1.82 20.49
N ASP A 162 36.29 -0.81 20.86
CA ASP A 162 35.90 0.18 21.86
C ASP A 162 35.35 1.44 21.17
N PRO A 163 34.04 1.74 21.27
CA PRO A 163 33.44 2.94 20.69
C PRO A 163 33.99 4.25 21.25
N LEU A 164 34.58 4.22 22.45
CA LEU A 164 35.15 5.37 23.17
C LEU A 164 36.64 5.57 22.90
N ARG A 165 37.23 4.76 22.00
CA ARG A 165 38.60 5.00 21.53
C ARG A 165 38.68 6.31 20.76
N GLU A 166 39.75 7.08 20.98
CA GLU A 166 39.94 8.41 20.37
C GLU A 166 39.65 8.45 18.86
N ASP A 167 40.25 7.55 18.07
CA ASP A 167 40.03 7.47 16.62
C ASP A 167 38.54 7.32 16.26
N ASN A 168 37.80 6.51 17.04
CA ASN A 168 36.39 6.22 16.81
C ASN A 168 35.52 7.43 17.18
N ILE A 169 35.84 8.12 18.28
CA ILE A 169 35.16 9.37 18.68
C ILE A 169 35.34 10.43 17.60
N ARG A 170 36.58 10.65 17.13
CA ARG A 170 36.90 11.65 16.09
C ARG A 170 36.20 11.33 14.78
N SER A 171 36.22 10.06 14.36
CA SER A 171 35.52 9.61 13.15
C SER A 171 34.00 9.87 13.25
N LEU A 172 33.40 9.51 14.39
CA LEU A 172 31.96 9.69 14.62
C LEU A 172 31.57 11.16 14.71
N TYR A 173 32.40 12.02 15.30
CA TYR A 173 32.20 13.47 15.33
C TYR A 173 32.11 14.04 13.92
N ARG A 174 33.07 13.71 13.05
CA ARG A 174 33.10 14.17 11.65
C ARG A 174 31.92 13.63 10.84
N PHE A 175 31.58 12.36 11.03
CA PHE A 175 30.40 11.76 10.40
C PHE A 175 29.10 12.43 10.86
N SER A 176 29.00 12.79 12.14
CA SER A 176 27.84 13.53 12.67
C SER A 176 27.71 14.91 12.04
N GLN A 177 28.83 15.62 11.81
CA GLN A 177 28.84 16.90 11.09
C GLN A 177 28.48 16.75 9.61
N GLU A 178 28.92 15.67 8.96
CA GLU A 178 28.56 15.35 7.58
C GLU A 178 27.05 15.13 7.44
N ILE A 179 26.45 14.32 8.33
CA ILE A 179 24.98 14.15 8.37
C ILE A 179 24.28 15.48 8.61
N LEU A 180 24.76 16.30 9.55
CA LEU A 180 24.17 17.61 9.84
C LEU A 180 24.19 18.57 8.63
N SER A 181 25.08 18.33 7.66
CA SER A 181 25.15 19.11 6.41
C SER A 181 24.12 18.69 5.36
N ILE A 182 23.41 17.57 5.55
CA ILE A 182 22.34 17.12 4.66
C ILE A 182 21.12 18.04 4.84
N ASP A 183 20.62 18.58 3.72
CA ASP A 183 19.43 19.44 3.70
C ASP A 183 18.22 18.72 4.32
N GLY A 184 17.49 19.40 5.21
CA GLY A 184 16.40 18.82 5.99
C GLY A 184 16.84 18.08 7.27
N THR A 185 18.13 18.08 7.64
CA THR A 185 18.59 17.60 8.94
C THR A 185 18.57 18.73 9.98
N THR A 186 17.87 18.52 11.10
CA THR A 186 17.72 19.54 12.16
C THR A 186 18.80 19.42 13.23
N TYR A 187 19.08 18.18 13.67
CA TYR A 187 20.11 17.90 14.67
C TYR A 187 20.67 16.50 14.50
N VAL A 188 21.86 16.28 15.06
CA VAL A 188 22.46 14.94 15.20
C VAL A 188 22.87 14.78 16.65
N ARG A 189 22.62 13.60 17.23
CA ARG A 189 23.04 13.24 18.59
C ARG A 189 23.70 11.87 18.59
N SER A 190 24.90 11.81 19.15
CA SER A 190 25.65 10.56 19.38
C SER A 190 26.61 10.75 20.56
N HIS A 191 27.28 9.69 21.01
CA HIS A 191 28.34 9.81 22.02
C HIS A 191 29.56 10.60 21.52
N GLY A 192 29.73 10.72 20.20
CA GLY A 192 30.76 11.53 19.55
C GLY A 192 30.31 12.93 19.16
N TYR A 193 29.02 13.27 19.30
CA TYR A 193 28.47 14.59 18.97
C TYR A 193 27.20 14.83 19.80
N PHE A 194 27.38 15.22 21.06
CA PHE A 194 26.29 15.45 22.02
C PHE A 194 26.12 16.93 22.42
N ASP A 195 27.13 17.77 22.17
CA ASP A 195 27.09 19.22 22.38
C ASP A 195 27.65 19.92 21.14
N VAL A 196 26.81 20.74 20.51
CA VAL A 196 27.14 21.48 19.28
C VAL A 196 28.22 22.55 19.48
N ASN A 197 28.48 22.93 20.73
CA ASN A 197 29.49 23.95 21.06
C ASN A 197 30.88 23.35 21.32
N MET A 198 30.99 22.03 21.44
CA MET A 198 32.27 21.35 21.66
C MET A 198 32.97 21.06 20.33
N SER A 199 34.26 21.36 20.28
CA SER A 199 35.17 20.94 19.22
C SER A 199 35.50 19.45 19.31
N GLU A 200 36.00 18.88 18.22
CA GLU A 200 36.42 17.48 18.15
C GLU A 200 37.38 17.09 19.30
N ASP A 201 38.36 17.96 19.61
CA ASP A 201 39.33 17.72 20.68
C ASP A 201 38.68 17.77 22.07
N GLU A 202 37.76 18.71 22.30
CA GLU A 202 37.04 18.82 23.58
C GLU A 202 36.14 17.61 23.84
N VAL A 203 35.57 17.00 22.78
CA VAL A 203 34.79 15.76 22.91
C VAL A 203 35.68 14.57 23.27
N VAL A 204 36.89 14.48 22.71
CA VAL A 204 37.87 13.44 23.08
C VAL A 204 38.31 13.62 24.53
N ASP A 205 38.68 14.84 24.92
CA ASP A 205 39.04 15.17 26.31
C ASP A 205 37.88 14.90 27.27
N PHE A 206 36.64 15.14 26.84
CA PHE A 206 35.46 14.80 27.62
C PHE A 206 35.37 13.30 27.90
N TRP A 207 35.87 12.40 27.08
CA TRP A 207 35.86 10.96 27.38
C TRP A 207 37.11 10.45 28.11
N ASP A 208 38.19 11.24 28.15
CA ASP A 208 39.40 10.90 28.91
C ASP A 208 39.16 11.08 30.42
N SER A 209 39.23 9.97 31.17
CA SER A 209 39.08 9.98 32.63
C SER A 209 40.40 10.05 33.39
N SER A 210 41.54 10.10 32.69
CA SER A 210 42.87 10.02 33.29
C SER A 210 43.15 11.15 34.27
N ASN A 211 42.56 12.33 34.06
CA ASN A 211 42.75 13.53 34.87
C ASN A 211 41.57 13.84 35.82
N ASP A 212 40.56 12.96 35.90
CA ASP A 212 39.36 13.21 36.73
C ASP A 212 39.70 13.39 38.22
N GLY A 213 40.80 12.80 38.68
CA GLY A 213 41.26 12.89 40.07
C GLY A 213 41.69 14.30 40.50
N ASP A 214 41.98 15.18 39.54
CA ASP A 214 42.38 16.56 39.80
C ASP A 214 41.18 17.53 39.87
N LEU A 215 39.97 17.06 39.52
CA LEU A 215 38.76 17.87 39.53
C LEU A 215 38.17 18.01 40.94
N PRO A 216 37.47 19.13 41.24
CA PRO A 216 36.65 19.25 42.44
C PRO A 216 35.63 18.10 42.54
N PRO A 217 35.35 17.55 43.74
CA PRO A 217 34.51 16.36 43.89
C PRO A 217 33.10 16.46 43.26
N MET A 218 32.49 17.65 43.28
CA MET A 218 31.19 17.87 42.65
C MET A 218 31.27 17.82 41.12
N GLU A 219 32.34 18.35 40.54
CA GLU A 219 32.55 18.41 39.09
C GLU A 219 32.88 17.02 38.54
N ALA A 220 33.77 16.28 39.22
CA ALA A 220 34.06 14.88 38.91
C ALA A 220 32.78 14.03 38.91
N MET A 221 31.90 14.22 39.91
CA MET A 221 30.63 13.50 40.01
C MET A 221 29.65 13.85 38.87
N LEU A 222 29.57 15.13 38.48
CA LEU A 222 28.70 15.57 37.39
C LEU A 222 29.16 15.04 36.04
N ILE A 223 30.47 15.14 35.75
CA ILE A 223 31.05 14.63 34.51
C ILE A 223 30.91 13.11 34.43
N SER A 224 31.18 12.38 35.52
CA SER A 224 31.01 10.92 35.52
C SER A 224 29.56 10.52 35.26
N ALA A 225 28.59 11.22 35.86
CA ALA A 225 27.17 10.96 35.64
C ALA A 225 26.73 11.29 34.19
N GLN A 226 27.29 12.34 33.60
CA GLN A 226 27.02 12.71 32.21
C GLN A 226 27.60 11.68 31.23
N ARG A 227 28.84 11.22 31.47
CA ARG A 227 29.48 10.13 30.70
C ARG A 227 28.67 8.85 30.78
N GLU A 228 28.22 8.46 31.99
CA GLU A 228 27.38 7.29 32.20
C GLU A 228 26.05 7.40 31.44
N TYR A 229 25.36 8.54 31.53
CA TYR A 229 24.13 8.79 30.78
C TYR A 229 24.33 8.68 29.26
N LEU A 230 25.37 9.30 28.71
CA LEU A 230 25.66 9.26 27.27
C LEU A 230 26.05 7.84 26.82
N ASN A 231 26.86 7.14 27.62
CA ASN A 231 27.25 5.77 27.34
C ASN A 231 26.01 4.86 27.32
N GLU A 232 25.13 4.93 28.33
CA GLU A 232 23.90 4.13 28.38
C GLU A 232 22.89 4.53 27.28
N SER A 233 22.89 5.79 26.83
CA SER A 233 21.96 6.27 25.81
C SER A 233 22.35 5.87 24.38
N PHE A 234 23.65 5.75 24.10
CA PHE A 234 24.16 5.57 22.73
C PHE A 234 25.00 4.32 22.52
N ILE A 235 25.51 3.67 23.58
CA ILE A 235 26.36 2.49 23.48
C ILE A 235 25.70 1.32 24.19
N GLY A 236 25.23 0.36 23.39
CA GLY A 236 24.70 -0.92 23.84
C GLY A 236 25.74 -2.04 23.73
N ASN A 237 25.29 -3.27 23.99
CA ASN A 237 26.15 -4.46 23.89
C ASN A 237 26.50 -4.77 22.42
N GLY A 238 27.63 -4.23 21.96
CA GLY A 238 28.09 -4.37 20.57
C GLY A 238 27.34 -3.48 19.57
N VAL A 239 26.65 -2.45 20.03
CA VAL A 239 25.83 -1.57 19.17
C VAL A 239 26.06 -0.11 19.55
N VAL A 240 26.25 0.75 18.55
CA VAL A 240 26.27 2.20 18.74
C VAL A 240 25.09 2.83 18.00
N LEU A 241 24.41 3.75 18.67
CA LEU A 241 23.28 4.51 18.14
C LEU A 241 23.69 5.94 17.82
N LEU A 242 23.29 6.43 16.66
CA LEU A 242 23.30 7.83 16.28
C LEU A 242 21.88 8.24 15.89
N VAL A 243 21.38 9.31 16.50
CA VAL A 243 20.02 9.82 16.29
C VAL A 243 20.09 11.07 15.44
N VAL A 244 19.32 11.09 14.36
CA VAL A 244 19.22 12.21 13.42
C VAL A 244 17.81 12.77 13.47
N GLY A 245 17.66 14.06 13.78
CA GLY A 245 16.40 14.78 13.65
C GLY A 245 16.18 15.24 12.22
N ILE A 246 14.99 14.99 11.69
CA ILE A 246 14.61 15.31 10.31
C ILE A 246 13.50 16.34 10.34
N GLU A 247 13.60 17.35 9.49
CA GLU A 247 12.57 18.36 9.32
C GLU A 247 11.33 17.79 8.62
N GLY A 248 10.15 18.13 9.14
CA GLY A 248 8.87 17.81 8.52
C GLY A 248 8.31 16.43 8.86
N ASP A 249 7.25 16.06 8.16
CA ASP A 249 6.43 14.87 8.43
C ASP A 249 7.18 13.58 8.04
N GLU A 250 7.12 12.55 8.91
CA GLU A 250 7.77 11.24 8.71
C GLU A 250 7.30 10.50 7.44
N SER A 251 6.12 10.84 6.93
CA SER A 251 5.58 10.28 5.69
C SER A 251 6.03 11.02 4.42
N SER A 252 6.65 12.20 4.58
CA SER A 252 6.97 13.12 3.49
C SER A 252 8.11 12.63 2.58
N VAL A 253 8.13 13.17 1.36
CA VAL A 253 9.20 12.88 0.38
C VAL A 253 10.56 13.37 0.91
N SER A 254 10.63 14.60 1.43
CA SER A 254 11.88 15.20 1.93
C SER A 254 12.50 14.39 3.06
N SER A 255 11.69 13.86 3.98
CA SER A 255 12.23 13.03 5.07
C SER A 255 12.84 11.73 4.59
N ARG A 256 12.29 11.13 3.52
CA ARG A 256 12.88 9.95 2.89
C ARG A 256 14.16 10.28 2.13
N GLU A 257 14.25 11.46 1.52
CA GLU A 257 15.47 11.92 0.84
C GLU A 257 16.64 12.07 1.82
N VAL A 258 16.38 12.55 3.05
CA VAL A 258 17.40 12.58 4.12
C VAL A 258 17.87 11.15 4.45
N VAL A 259 16.94 10.21 4.63
CA VAL A 259 17.30 8.79 4.88
C VAL A 259 18.13 8.20 3.74
N LEU A 260 17.73 8.44 2.49
CA LEU A 260 18.48 7.98 1.32
C LEU A 260 19.88 8.59 1.27
N SER A 261 20.00 9.89 1.61
CA SER A 261 21.29 10.58 1.68
C SER A 261 22.20 9.97 2.75
N ILE A 262 21.68 9.70 3.96
CA ILE A 262 22.43 8.99 5.02
C ILE A 262 22.84 7.60 4.56
N ARG A 263 21.97 6.89 3.82
CA ARG A 263 22.27 5.57 3.25
C ARG A 263 23.32 5.63 2.14
N ASP A 264 23.48 6.74 1.44
CA ASP A 264 24.46 6.89 0.35
C ASP A 264 25.85 7.33 0.84
N LEU A 265 25.96 7.84 2.07
CA LEU A 265 27.26 8.22 2.66
C LEU A 265 28.21 7.01 2.74
N GLU A 266 29.34 7.09 2.04
CA GLU A 266 30.38 6.04 2.07
C GLU A 266 31.09 5.99 3.43
N THR A 267 31.27 7.15 4.07
CA THR A 267 31.94 7.34 5.37
C THR A 267 31.27 6.59 6.52
N LYS A 268 30.00 6.20 6.39
CA LYS A 268 29.33 5.35 7.38
C LYS A 268 30.02 3.99 7.52
N ASN A 269 30.61 3.46 6.44
CA ASN A 269 31.27 2.16 6.44
C ASN A 269 32.65 2.20 7.09
N ASP A 270 33.25 3.38 7.21
CA ASP A 270 34.58 3.57 7.82
C ASP A 270 34.52 3.66 9.36
N GLN A 271 33.31 3.76 9.92
CA GLN A 271 33.12 3.89 11.37
C GLN A 271 33.59 2.63 12.10
N PHE A 272 34.12 2.82 13.30
CA PHE A 272 34.51 1.74 14.22
C PHE A 272 35.49 0.70 13.64
N GLY A 273 36.32 1.09 12.66
CA GLY A 273 37.38 0.24 12.11
C GLY A 273 37.04 -0.45 10.77
N GLY A 274 35.96 -0.08 10.10
CA GLY A 274 35.69 -0.47 8.71
C GLY A 274 34.91 -1.77 8.51
N SER A 275 34.65 -2.51 9.58
CA SER A 275 33.96 -3.83 9.56
C SER A 275 32.58 -3.77 10.23
N THR A 276 31.86 -2.66 10.07
CA THR A 276 30.63 -2.40 10.81
C THR A 276 29.42 -2.44 9.86
N THR A 277 28.42 -3.24 10.20
CA THR A 277 27.11 -3.20 9.56
C THR A 277 26.36 -1.96 10.06
N VAL A 278 26.00 -1.07 9.12
CA VAL A 278 25.24 0.14 9.43
C VAL A 278 23.81 -0.01 8.94
N ASN A 279 22.87 0.01 9.87
CA ASN A 279 21.44 -0.04 9.59
C ASN A 279 20.84 1.35 9.80
N VAL A 280 20.14 1.87 8.80
CA VAL A 280 19.38 3.12 8.92
C VAL A 280 17.92 2.78 9.16
N ALA A 281 17.46 3.06 10.37
CA ALA A 281 16.11 2.81 10.86
C ALA A 281 15.37 4.12 11.15
N GLY A 282 14.16 4.02 11.69
CA GLY A 282 13.23 5.13 11.89
C GLY A 282 12.03 5.03 10.96
N VAL A 283 11.03 5.87 11.21
CA VAL A 283 9.74 5.77 10.51
C VAL A 283 9.87 6.16 9.03
N ALA A 284 10.64 7.21 8.72
CA ALA A 284 10.94 7.60 7.34
C ALA A 284 11.70 6.51 6.57
N ALA A 285 12.61 5.79 7.24
CA ALA A 285 13.34 4.67 6.64
C ALA A 285 12.42 3.48 6.33
N TYR A 286 11.58 3.11 7.29
CA TYR A 286 10.55 2.09 7.07
C TYR A 286 9.59 2.47 5.93
N ASN A 287 9.15 3.73 5.87
CA ASN A 287 8.30 4.23 4.79
C ASN A 287 8.96 4.07 3.41
N GLN A 288 10.24 4.44 3.29
CA GLN A 288 11.00 4.25 2.05
C GLN A 288 11.12 2.77 1.67
N ASP A 289 11.42 1.90 2.63
CA ASP A 289 11.58 0.46 2.40
C ASP A 289 10.27 -0.20 1.92
N VAL A 290 9.13 0.21 2.49
CA VAL A 290 7.81 -0.28 2.05
C VAL A 290 7.51 0.15 0.62
N ILE A 291 7.82 1.40 0.25
CA ILE A 291 7.59 1.92 -1.11
C ILE A 291 8.46 1.18 -2.12
N GLU A 292 9.73 0.96 -1.79
CA GLU A 292 10.65 0.21 -2.63
C GLU A 292 10.17 -1.24 -2.81
N ALA A 293 9.78 -1.91 -1.71
CA ALA A 293 9.24 -3.26 -1.76
C ALA A 293 7.96 -3.35 -2.62
N VAL A 294 7.08 -2.36 -2.55
CA VAL A 294 5.89 -2.31 -3.41
C VAL A 294 6.29 -2.10 -4.88
N ALA A 295 7.18 -1.15 -5.16
CA ALA A 295 7.60 -0.84 -6.51
C ALA A 295 8.31 -2.01 -7.20
N GLU A 296 9.15 -2.76 -6.47
CA GLU A 296 9.88 -3.92 -6.98
C GLU A 296 8.94 -5.10 -7.30
N ASN A 297 7.94 -5.35 -6.46
CA ASN A 297 7.04 -6.50 -6.60
C ASN A 297 5.82 -6.22 -7.50
N LEU A 298 5.45 -4.95 -7.70
CA LEU A 298 4.30 -4.54 -8.50
C LEU A 298 4.32 -5.12 -9.93
N PRO A 299 5.41 -5.04 -10.71
CA PRO A 299 5.44 -5.60 -12.06
C PRO A 299 5.17 -7.11 -12.11
N ILE A 300 5.73 -7.87 -11.16
CA ILE A 300 5.59 -9.32 -11.08
C ILE A 300 4.15 -9.68 -10.72
N SER A 301 3.57 -8.99 -9.73
CA SER A 301 2.17 -9.18 -9.32
C SER A 301 1.18 -8.87 -10.46
N LEU A 302 1.36 -7.74 -11.14
CA LEU A 302 0.52 -7.37 -12.29
C LEU A 302 0.66 -8.37 -13.44
N ALA A 303 1.88 -8.78 -13.78
CA ALA A 303 2.12 -9.79 -14.80
C ALA A 303 1.42 -11.12 -14.46
N PHE A 304 1.50 -11.55 -13.21
CA PHE A 304 0.82 -12.74 -12.72
C PHE A 304 -0.72 -12.62 -12.83
N ILE A 305 -1.31 -11.55 -12.29
CA ILE A 305 -2.76 -11.34 -12.29
C ILE A 305 -3.27 -11.27 -13.73
N LEU A 306 -2.66 -10.44 -14.59
CA LEU A 306 -3.12 -10.22 -15.95
C LEU A 306 -2.97 -11.49 -16.81
N THR A 307 -1.83 -12.17 -16.71
CA THR A 307 -1.57 -13.39 -17.51
C THR A 307 -2.49 -14.53 -17.08
N THR A 308 -2.61 -14.77 -15.78
CA THR A 308 -3.44 -15.87 -15.26
C THR A 308 -4.92 -15.60 -15.55
N SER A 309 -5.38 -14.36 -15.36
CA SER A 309 -6.73 -13.94 -15.69
C SER A 309 -7.04 -14.03 -17.18
N TYR A 310 -6.08 -13.66 -18.03
CA TYR A 310 -6.19 -13.83 -19.48
C TYR A 310 -6.43 -15.30 -19.84
N ILE A 311 -5.63 -16.20 -19.27
CA ILE A 311 -5.73 -17.64 -19.50
C ILE A 311 -7.10 -18.17 -19.03
N LEU A 312 -7.56 -17.76 -17.84
CA LEU A 312 -8.86 -18.19 -17.32
C LEU A 312 -10.03 -17.77 -18.23
N ILE A 313 -10.07 -16.50 -18.64
CA ILE A 313 -11.11 -16.05 -19.58
C ILE A 313 -10.96 -16.76 -20.92
N PHE A 314 -9.73 -16.88 -21.45
CA PHE A 314 -9.48 -17.59 -22.71
C PHE A 314 -10.03 -19.01 -22.67
N LEU A 315 -9.83 -19.75 -21.58
CA LEU A 315 -10.37 -21.11 -21.41
C LEU A 315 -11.90 -21.12 -21.36
N GLN A 316 -12.51 -20.06 -20.85
CA GLN A 316 -13.97 -19.95 -20.74
C GLN A 316 -14.64 -19.62 -22.07
N VAL A 317 -14.22 -18.53 -22.74
CA VAL A 317 -14.86 -18.04 -23.98
C VAL A 317 -14.19 -18.54 -25.26
N ARG A 318 -13.06 -19.25 -25.16
CA ARG A 318 -12.29 -19.79 -26.31
C ARG A 318 -11.97 -18.74 -27.38
N SER A 319 -11.77 -17.50 -26.94
CA SER A 319 -11.49 -16.34 -27.78
C SER A 319 -10.23 -15.65 -27.28
N VAL A 320 -9.43 -15.13 -28.20
CA VAL A 320 -8.19 -14.38 -27.91
C VAL A 320 -8.50 -12.89 -27.72
N VAL A 321 -9.46 -12.36 -28.49
CA VAL A 321 -9.78 -10.93 -28.50
C VAL A 321 -10.62 -10.51 -27.30
N LEU A 322 -11.55 -11.38 -26.86
CA LEU A 322 -12.44 -11.06 -25.74
C LEU A 322 -11.69 -10.91 -24.40
N PRO A 323 -10.76 -11.80 -24.01
CA PRO A 323 -9.95 -11.60 -22.82
C PRO A 323 -9.11 -10.33 -22.89
N LEU A 324 -8.49 -10.04 -24.05
CA LEU A 324 -7.65 -8.84 -24.19
C LEU A 324 -8.48 -7.57 -23.99
N LYS A 325 -9.67 -7.48 -24.60
CA LYS A 325 -10.55 -6.33 -24.42
C LYS A 325 -10.96 -6.18 -22.94
N ALA A 326 -11.24 -7.30 -22.27
CA ALA A 326 -11.69 -7.33 -20.88
C ALA A 326 -10.61 -6.75 -19.96
N LEU A 327 -9.36 -7.20 -20.14
CA LEU A 327 -8.22 -6.66 -19.42
C LEU A 327 -8.05 -5.15 -19.62
N ILE A 328 -8.14 -4.67 -20.86
CA ILE A 328 -8.01 -3.23 -21.16
C ILE A 328 -9.11 -2.42 -20.46
N MET A 329 -10.36 -2.91 -20.50
CA MET A 329 -11.48 -2.24 -19.83
C MET A 329 -11.31 -2.23 -18.32
N ASN A 330 -10.84 -3.33 -17.73
CA ASN A 330 -10.59 -3.42 -16.30
C ASN A 330 -9.45 -2.49 -15.86
N VAL A 331 -8.33 -2.47 -16.59
CA VAL A 331 -7.23 -1.54 -16.29
C VAL A 331 -7.74 -0.09 -16.38
N LEU A 332 -8.48 0.28 -17.42
CA LEU A 332 -9.01 1.63 -17.57
C LEU A 332 -9.98 2.02 -16.43
N SER A 333 -10.87 1.11 -16.04
CA SER A 333 -11.83 1.31 -14.95
C SER A 333 -11.15 1.44 -13.58
N VAL A 334 -10.15 0.59 -13.31
CA VAL A 334 -9.39 0.62 -12.05
C VAL A 334 -8.52 1.88 -11.99
N SER A 335 -7.88 2.27 -13.09
CA SER A 335 -7.14 3.54 -13.16
C SER A 335 -8.04 4.74 -12.91
N ALA A 336 -9.26 4.75 -13.47
CA ALA A 336 -10.24 5.81 -13.18
C ALA A 336 -10.66 5.83 -11.71
N SER A 337 -10.92 4.66 -11.12
CA SER A 337 -11.27 4.54 -9.69
C SER A 337 -10.15 5.05 -8.78
N PHE A 338 -8.90 4.71 -9.11
CA PHE A 338 -7.74 5.19 -8.35
C PHE A 338 -7.50 6.69 -8.53
N GLY A 339 -7.66 7.22 -9.74
CA GLY A 339 -7.56 8.66 -9.97
C GLY A 339 -8.61 9.44 -9.18
N VAL A 340 -9.85 8.93 -9.08
CA VAL A 340 -10.88 9.53 -8.19
C VAL A 340 -10.46 9.45 -6.72
N LEU A 341 -9.85 8.35 -6.28
CA LEU A 341 -9.32 8.23 -4.92
C LEU A 341 -8.28 9.31 -4.62
N VAL A 342 -7.30 9.51 -5.50
CA VAL A 342 -6.28 10.57 -5.35
C VAL A 342 -6.95 11.96 -5.34
N TRP A 343 -7.92 12.19 -6.23
CA TRP A 343 -8.65 13.45 -6.29
C TRP A 343 -9.42 13.77 -5.01
N ILE A 344 -10.02 12.77 -4.36
CA ILE A 344 -10.74 12.96 -3.09
C ILE A 344 -9.73 13.08 -1.94
N PHE A 345 -8.93 12.03 -1.70
CA PHE A 345 -8.20 11.86 -0.46
C PHE A 345 -6.83 12.55 -0.42
N GLN A 346 -6.16 12.72 -1.56
CA GLN A 346 -4.88 13.43 -1.61
C GLN A 346 -5.07 14.91 -1.97
N MET A 347 -5.92 15.22 -2.95
CA MET A 347 -6.20 16.61 -3.34
C MET A 347 -7.26 17.30 -2.46
N GLY A 348 -7.91 16.56 -1.55
CA GLY A 348 -8.81 17.09 -0.54
C GLY A 348 -10.20 17.51 -1.01
N ASN A 349 -10.64 17.04 -2.18
CA ASN A 349 -11.97 17.39 -2.68
C ASN A 349 -13.06 16.72 -1.84
N GLY A 350 -13.72 17.51 -0.99
CA GLY A 350 -14.73 17.03 -0.04
C GLY A 350 -14.21 16.70 1.36
N ALA A 351 -12.96 17.11 1.69
CA ALA A 351 -12.34 16.91 3.00
C ALA A 351 -13.23 17.41 4.16
N ASP A 352 -13.72 18.66 4.07
CA ASP A 352 -14.58 19.26 5.10
C ASP A 352 -15.91 18.52 5.29
N LEU A 353 -16.45 17.93 4.21
CA LEU A 353 -17.73 17.22 4.24
C LEU A 353 -17.59 15.83 4.88
N LEU A 354 -16.45 15.18 4.65
CA LEU A 354 -16.18 13.80 5.07
C LEU A 354 -15.33 13.72 6.35
N ASN A 355 -14.93 14.87 6.90
CA ASN A 355 -14.12 15.02 8.12
C ASN A 355 -12.77 14.25 8.09
N PHE A 356 -12.00 14.43 7.01
CA PHE A 356 -10.64 13.86 6.89
C PHE A 356 -9.62 14.94 6.51
N THR A 357 -8.34 14.64 6.72
CA THR A 357 -7.23 15.51 6.27
C THR A 357 -6.54 14.93 5.04
N PRO A 358 -6.35 15.73 3.98
CA PRO A 358 -5.65 15.26 2.79
C PRO A 358 -4.21 14.85 3.10
N GLN A 359 -3.79 13.69 2.60
CA GLN A 359 -2.48 13.13 2.88
C GLN A 359 -2.00 12.21 1.75
N PRO A 360 -0.70 11.88 1.69
CA PRO A 360 -0.17 10.89 0.75
C PRO A 360 -0.93 9.56 0.84
N ILE A 361 -0.98 8.84 -0.27
CA ILE A 361 -1.66 7.55 -0.34
C ILE A 361 -0.74 6.45 0.18
N ASP A 362 -1.25 5.60 1.08
CA ASP A 362 -0.53 4.43 1.54
C ASP A 362 -0.13 3.53 0.35
N PRO A 363 1.15 3.17 0.19
CA PRO A 363 1.64 2.45 -0.98
C PRO A 363 1.00 1.06 -1.17
N THR A 364 0.45 0.46 -0.11
CA THR A 364 -0.23 -0.84 -0.18
C THR A 364 -1.68 -0.72 -0.67
N THR A 365 -2.31 0.45 -0.50
CA THR A 365 -3.72 0.69 -0.87
C THR A 365 -3.99 0.53 -2.38
N PRO A 366 -3.19 1.11 -3.31
CA PRO A 366 -3.39 0.90 -4.75
C PRO A 366 -3.33 -0.58 -5.14
N VAL A 367 -2.41 -1.34 -4.56
CA VAL A 367 -2.27 -2.78 -4.81
C VAL A 367 -3.51 -3.54 -4.35
N MET A 368 -4.00 -3.23 -3.14
CA MET A 368 -5.19 -3.85 -2.57
C MET A 368 -6.43 -3.54 -3.42
N ILE A 369 -6.64 -2.27 -3.77
CA ILE A 369 -7.75 -1.84 -4.62
C ILE A 369 -7.66 -2.49 -5.99
N PHE A 370 -6.47 -2.55 -6.59
CA PHE A 370 -6.27 -3.26 -7.84
C PHE A 370 -6.66 -4.72 -7.70
N ALA A 371 -6.12 -5.47 -6.74
CA ALA A 371 -6.43 -6.88 -6.55
C ALA A 371 -7.94 -7.16 -6.34
N ILE A 372 -8.59 -6.36 -5.48
CA ILE A 372 -10.01 -6.50 -5.14
C ILE A 372 -10.89 -6.08 -6.32
N LEU A 373 -10.74 -4.86 -6.84
CA LEU A 373 -11.57 -4.36 -7.93
C LEU A 373 -11.35 -5.14 -9.21
N PHE A 374 -10.11 -5.56 -9.49
CA PHE A 374 -9.83 -6.40 -10.64
C PHE A 374 -10.52 -7.75 -10.51
N GLY A 375 -10.41 -8.41 -9.35
CA GLY A 375 -11.12 -9.68 -9.08
C GLY A 375 -12.64 -9.54 -9.23
N LEU A 376 -13.24 -8.52 -8.62
CA LEU A 376 -14.68 -8.26 -8.68
C LEU A 376 -15.15 -7.86 -10.09
N SER A 377 -14.43 -6.98 -10.77
CA SER A 377 -14.79 -6.53 -12.11
C SER A 377 -14.72 -7.69 -13.12
N MET A 378 -13.71 -8.54 -12.97
CA MET A 378 -13.58 -9.77 -13.76
C MET A 378 -14.75 -10.72 -13.51
N ASP A 379 -15.23 -10.85 -12.27
CA ASP A 379 -16.40 -11.67 -11.95
C ASP A 379 -17.64 -11.19 -12.75
N TYR A 380 -17.94 -9.90 -12.68
CA TYR A 380 -19.04 -9.30 -13.44
C TYR A 380 -18.90 -9.48 -14.95
N GLU A 381 -17.70 -9.26 -15.48
CA GLU A 381 -17.46 -9.35 -16.92
C GLU A 381 -17.56 -10.80 -17.41
N VAL A 382 -17.02 -11.75 -16.66
CA VAL A 382 -17.13 -13.18 -16.92
C VAL A 382 -18.60 -13.63 -16.93
N LEU A 383 -19.39 -13.23 -15.92
CA LEU A 383 -20.81 -13.57 -15.86
C LEU A 383 -21.59 -12.98 -17.04
N MET A 384 -21.35 -11.70 -17.37
CA MET A 384 -21.99 -11.05 -18.50
C MET A 384 -21.60 -11.67 -19.84
N LEU A 385 -20.30 -11.88 -20.08
CA LEU A 385 -19.79 -12.49 -21.31
C LEU A 385 -20.26 -13.92 -21.49
N SER A 386 -20.34 -14.71 -20.40
CA SER A 386 -20.86 -16.08 -20.47
C SER A 386 -22.29 -16.10 -21.00
N ARG A 387 -23.17 -15.20 -20.52
CA ARG A 387 -24.56 -15.13 -21.01
C ARG A 387 -24.68 -14.62 -22.44
N ILE A 388 -23.87 -13.63 -22.81
CA ILE A 388 -23.80 -13.14 -24.20
C ILE A 388 -23.33 -14.26 -25.13
N HIS A 389 -22.33 -15.04 -24.71
CA HIS A 389 -21.79 -16.14 -25.49
C HIS A 389 -22.82 -17.29 -25.66
N GLU A 390 -23.54 -17.66 -24.60
CA GLU A 390 -24.63 -18.64 -24.67
C GLU A 390 -25.72 -18.24 -25.68
N GLU A 391 -26.11 -16.96 -25.72
CA GLU A 391 -27.07 -16.48 -26.73
C GLU A 391 -26.48 -16.43 -28.14
N TRP A 392 -25.17 -16.20 -28.28
CA TRP A 392 -24.48 -16.23 -29.56
C TRP A 392 -24.40 -17.65 -30.13
N GLU A 393 -24.10 -18.65 -29.31
CA GLU A 393 -24.14 -20.06 -29.72
C GLU A 393 -25.54 -20.48 -30.19
N ARG A 394 -26.59 -19.90 -29.60
CA ARG A 394 -27.99 -20.17 -29.98
C ARG A 394 -28.43 -19.48 -31.27
N THR A 395 -28.04 -18.22 -31.47
CA THR A 395 -28.63 -17.34 -32.50
C THR A 395 -27.68 -16.97 -33.63
N GLY A 396 -26.36 -16.97 -33.40
CA GLY A 396 -25.33 -16.50 -34.34
C GLY A 396 -25.31 -14.99 -34.58
N ASP A 397 -26.27 -14.22 -34.04
CA ASP A 397 -26.39 -12.77 -34.25
C ASP A 397 -25.78 -12.00 -33.06
N ASN A 398 -24.60 -11.41 -33.29
CA ASN A 398 -23.88 -10.65 -32.27
C ASN A 398 -24.71 -9.51 -31.64
N THR A 399 -25.52 -8.78 -32.43
CA THR A 399 -26.30 -7.65 -31.90
C THR A 399 -27.40 -8.14 -30.97
N LYS A 400 -28.10 -9.19 -31.40
CA LYS A 400 -29.16 -9.81 -30.61
C LYS A 400 -28.59 -10.48 -29.36
N SER A 401 -27.45 -11.16 -29.46
CA SER A 401 -26.81 -11.83 -28.32
C SER A 401 -26.37 -10.85 -27.23
N VAL A 402 -25.78 -9.71 -27.61
CA VAL A 402 -25.39 -8.67 -26.65
C VAL A 402 -26.63 -8.08 -25.97
N ALA A 403 -27.67 -7.73 -26.72
CA ALA A 403 -28.89 -7.13 -26.16
C ALA A 403 -29.65 -8.09 -25.23
N VAL A 404 -29.83 -9.35 -25.62
CA VAL A 404 -30.52 -10.36 -24.80
C VAL A 404 -29.66 -10.78 -23.61
N GLY A 405 -28.34 -10.93 -23.78
CA GLY A 405 -27.41 -11.22 -22.70
C GLY A 405 -27.43 -10.15 -21.61
N LEU A 406 -27.38 -8.87 -21.99
CA LEU A 406 -27.53 -7.74 -21.07
C LEU A 406 -28.92 -7.69 -20.42
N GLN A 407 -29.99 -7.94 -21.16
CA GLN A 407 -31.35 -7.96 -20.58
C GLN A 407 -31.53 -9.06 -19.53
N LYS A 408 -30.93 -10.23 -19.74
CA LYS A 408 -30.94 -11.33 -18.77
C LYS A 408 -30.04 -11.04 -17.57
N SER A 409 -28.90 -10.38 -17.76
CA SER A 409 -27.91 -10.12 -16.69
C SER A 409 -28.15 -8.83 -15.89
N GLY A 410 -28.70 -7.78 -16.49
CA GLY A 410 -28.86 -6.45 -15.87
C GLY A 410 -29.92 -6.36 -14.77
N ARG A 411 -30.54 -7.49 -14.42
CA ARG A 411 -31.58 -7.59 -13.37
C ARG A 411 -31.11 -8.42 -12.17
N ILE A 412 -29.81 -8.76 -12.12
CA ILE A 412 -29.11 -9.44 -11.00
C ILE A 412 -28.77 -8.42 -9.92
#